data_AF-A0A090W4F9-F1
#
_entry.id   AF-A0A090W4F9-F1
#
_cell.length_a   1.000
_cell.length_b   1.000
_cell.length_c   1.000
_cell.angle_alpha   90.00
_cell.angle_beta   90.00
_cell.angle_gamma   90.00
#
_symmetry.space_group_name_H-M   'P 1'
#
loop_
_entity.id
_entity.type
_entity.pdbx_description
1 polymer ?
#
loop_
_entity_poly.entity_id
_entity_poly.type
_entity_poly.pdbx_seq_one_letter_code
_entity_poly.pdbx_strand_id
1 'polypeptide(L)'
;MNATVAVNYVTTTGSSSQVGRVIIGQIHANDDEPIRLYYRKLPENTLGSIYFAHEPTDGNGSEQWHEMIGSRSSSAPNPADGIALNEKFSYRIKVVGDLLTVIIFREGKANVVKTVNMVNSGYNVGGQYMYFKAGVYNQNNSGEGDDYVQATFYALDKSHTVN
;
A
#
# COMPACT_ATOMS: atom_id res chain seq x y z
N MET A 1 1.21 -5.07 -11.58
CA MET A 1 0.50 -3.78 -11.71
C MET A 1 1.48 -2.63 -11.55
N ASN A 2 1.35 -1.60 -12.37
CA ASN A 2 2.03 -0.32 -12.27
C ASN A 2 0.98 0.79 -12.12
N ALA A 3 1.25 1.78 -11.30
CA ALA A 3 0.43 2.98 -11.23
C ALA A 3 1.30 4.22 -11.06
N THR A 4 0.85 5.34 -11.61
CA THR A 4 1.36 6.68 -11.27
C THR A 4 0.23 7.45 -10.63
N VAL A 5 0.45 7.92 -9.40
CA VAL A 5 -0.60 8.45 -8.52
C VAL A 5 -0.08 9.66 -7.76
N ALA A 6 -0.99 10.57 -7.43
CA ALA A 6 -0.80 11.53 -6.35
C ALA A 6 -1.94 11.34 -5.35
N VAL A 7 -1.61 11.13 -4.07
CA VAL A 7 -2.63 11.17 -3.00
C VAL A 7 -2.92 12.64 -2.73
N ASN A 8 -4.16 13.07 -2.94
CA ASN A 8 -4.54 14.49 -2.86
C ASN A 8 -5.01 14.86 -1.46
N TYR A 9 -5.69 13.93 -0.78
CA TYR A 9 -6.23 14.15 0.55
C TYR A 9 -6.33 12.82 1.32
N VAL A 10 -6.16 12.89 2.63
CA VAL A 10 -6.41 11.79 3.57
C VAL A 10 -7.16 12.31 4.78
N THR A 11 -7.86 11.43 5.48
CA THR A 11 -8.59 11.79 6.70
C THR A 11 -7.70 12.49 7.72
N THR A 12 -8.24 13.53 8.35
CA THR A 12 -7.57 14.30 9.42
C THR A 12 -8.23 14.13 10.78
N THR A 13 -9.35 13.41 10.85
CA THR A 13 -10.13 13.13 12.06
C THR A 13 -10.12 11.64 12.40
N GLY A 14 -10.62 11.27 13.58
CA GLY A 14 -10.71 9.88 14.04
C GLY A 14 -9.56 9.41 14.92
N SER A 15 -9.60 8.13 15.29
CA SER A 15 -8.65 7.55 16.24
C SER A 15 -7.20 7.59 15.71
N SER A 16 -6.24 7.72 16.63
CA SER A 16 -4.82 7.83 16.28
C SER A 16 -4.30 6.64 15.49
N SER A 17 -4.85 5.44 15.67
CA SER A 17 -4.46 4.26 14.90
C SER A 17 -4.99 4.25 13.46
N GLN A 18 -6.01 5.08 13.16
CA GLN A 18 -6.72 5.09 11.88
C GLN A 18 -6.46 6.32 11.02
N VAL A 19 -6.33 7.49 11.65
CA VAL A 19 -6.24 8.78 10.97
C VAL A 19 -5.13 8.80 9.90
N GLY A 20 -5.49 9.37 8.74
CA GLY A 20 -4.57 9.62 7.63
C GLY A 20 -4.22 8.41 6.77
N ARG A 21 -4.79 7.23 7.01
CA ARG A 21 -4.47 5.98 6.30
C ARG A 21 -5.37 5.75 5.09
N VAL A 22 -4.76 5.40 3.95
CA VAL A 22 -5.46 4.97 2.73
C VAL A 22 -4.69 3.87 2.04
N ILE A 23 -5.38 2.82 1.60
CA ILE A 23 -4.79 1.82 0.70
C ILE A 23 -4.97 2.31 -0.74
N ILE A 24 -3.89 2.23 -1.53
CA ILE A 24 -3.83 2.72 -2.91
C ILE A 24 -3.64 1.62 -3.96
N GLY A 25 -3.33 0.40 -3.54
CA GLY A 25 -3.13 -0.75 -4.42
C GLY A 25 -3.10 -2.06 -3.63
N GLN A 26 -3.65 -3.12 -4.21
CA GLN A 26 -3.76 -4.44 -3.56
C GLN A 26 -3.60 -5.58 -4.56
N ILE A 27 -3.23 -6.75 -4.05
CA ILE A 27 -3.64 -8.04 -4.61
C ILE A 27 -4.57 -8.66 -3.57
N HIS A 28 -5.71 -9.17 -4.02
CA HIS A 28 -6.64 -9.92 -3.18
C HIS A 28 -6.77 -11.34 -3.73
N ALA A 29 -6.81 -12.30 -2.82
CA ALA A 29 -7.00 -13.71 -3.10
C ALA A 29 -8.49 -14.09 -3.00
N ASN A 30 -8.77 -15.34 -2.63
CA ASN A 30 -10.11 -15.78 -2.28
C ASN A 30 -10.64 -14.98 -1.08
N ASP A 31 -9.91 -15.05 0.04
CA ASP A 31 -10.35 -14.53 1.34
C ASP A 31 -9.32 -13.59 1.99
N ASP A 32 -8.05 -13.66 1.58
CA ASP A 32 -6.93 -12.94 2.20
C ASP A 32 -6.25 -11.98 1.20
N GLU A 33 -5.37 -11.09 1.68
CA GLU A 33 -4.65 -10.16 0.81
C GLU A 33 -3.13 -10.37 0.76
N PRO A 34 -2.59 -10.95 -0.36
CA PRO A 34 -1.15 -11.06 -0.55
C PRO A 34 -0.41 -9.73 -0.41
N ILE A 35 -1.07 -8.61 -0.73
CA ILE A 35 -0.56 -7.29 -0.42
C ILE A 35 -1.67 -6.24 -0.29
N ARG A 36 -1.53 -5.37 0.70
CA ARG A 36 -2.22 -4.08 0.79
C ARG A 36 -1.19 -2.95 0.92
N LEU A 37 -1.06 -2.10 -0.10
CA LEU A 37 -0.13 -0.97 -0.15
C LEU A 37 -0.79 0.31 0.37
N TYR A 38 -0.24 0.87 1.44
CA TYR A 38 -0.76 2.04 2.14
C TYR A 38 0.06 3.29 1.84
N TYR A 39 -0.65 4.41 1.78
CA TYR A 39 -0.13 5.73 2.09
C TYR A 39 -0.70 6.19 3.43
N ARG A 40 0.13 6.83 4.26
CA ARG A 40 -0.34 7.46 5.50
C ARG A 40 0.30 8.81 5.72
N LYS A 41 -0.50 9.84 5.97
CA LYS A 41 0.01 11.13 6.44
C LYS A 41 -0.72 11.53 7.72
N LEU A 42 0.03 11.72 8.81
CA LEU A 42 -0.53 12.22 10.06
C LEU A 42 -0.91 13.71 9.93
N PRO A 43 -1.92 14.20 10.67
CA PRO A 43 -2.38 15.60 10.56
C PRO A 43 -1.26 16.63 10.75
N GLU A 44 -0.38 16.41 11.72
CA GLU A 44 0.75 17.27 12.09
C GLU A 44 1.96 17.17 11.15
N ASN A 45 2.01 16.15 10.30
CA ASN A 45 3.11 15.93 9.37
C ASN A 45 2.86 16.68 8.06
N THR A 46 3.92 17.11 7.37
CA THR A 46 3.81 17.66 6.01
C THR A 46 3.96 16.59 4.94
N LEU A 47 4.62 15.48 5.27
CA LEU A 47 4.91 14.36 4.38
C LEU A 47 4.25 13.06 4.88
N GLY A 48 3.87 12.20 3.94
CA GLY A 48 3.33 10.87 4.20
C GLY A 48 4.35 9.75 4.08
N SER A 49 4.06 8.65 4.77
CA SER A 49 4.74 7.37 4.74
C SER A 49 4.13 6.43 3.69
N ILE A 50 4.94 5.49 3.19
CA ILE A 50 4.51 4.35 2.37
C ILE A 50 4.95 3.05 3.06
N TYR A 51 4.01 2.13 3.20
CA TYR A 51 4.24 0.80 3.75
C TYR A 51 3.21 -0.18 3.19
N PHE A 52 3.43 -1.48 3.38
CA PHE A 52 2.43 -2.47 3.01
C PHE A 52 2.31 -3.58 4.05
N ALA A 53 1.15 -4.23 4.06
CA ALA A 53 0.95 -5.51 4.73
C ALA A 53 1.02 -6.64 3.69
N HIS A 54 1.68 -7.74 4.05
CA HIS A 54 1.53 -9.04 3.41
C HIS A 54 0.84 -9.96 4.41
N GLU A 55 -0.36 -10.42 4.08
CA GLU A 55 -1.10 -11.38 4.87
C GLU A 55 -0.94 -12.76 4.23
N PRO A 56 -0.40 -13.77 4.92
CA PRO A 56 -0.52 -15.17 4.49
C PRO A 56 -1.96 -15.65 4.58
N THR A 57 -2.33 -16.70 3.84
CA THR A 57 -3.65 -17.34 4.05
C THR A 57 -3.77 -17.92 5.45
N ASP A 58 -5.01 -18.14 5.91
CA ASP A 58 -5.30 -18.78 7.18
C ASP A 58 -4.40 -19.99 7.48
N GLY A 59 -3.82 -20.01 8.67
CA GLY A 59 -2.91 -21.06 9.14
C GLY A 59 -1.48 -21.04 8.56
N ASN A 60 -1.16 -20.11 7.64
CA ASN A 60 0.15 -20.05 6.98
C ASN A 60 1.08 -18.93 7.52
N GLY A 61 0.67 -18.28 8.62
CA GLY A 61 1.50 -17.32 9.34
C GLY A 61 0.73 -16.09 9.80
N SER A 62 1.40 -15.21 10.52
CA SER A 62 0.85 -13.89 10.90
C SER A 62 1.08 -12.86 9.80
N GLU A 63 0.23 -11.85 9.76
CA GLU A 63 0.39 -10.67 8.93
C GLU A 63 1.76 -10.00 9.15
N GLN A 64 2.39 -9.62 8.04
CA GLN A 64 3.73 -9.05 7.99
C GLN A 64 3.66 -7.59 7.53
N TRP A 65 4.20 -6.68 8.34
CA TRP A 65 4.23 -5.25 8.02
C TRP A 65 5.62 -4.84 7.51
N HIS A 66 5.63 -4.12 6.39
CA HIS A 66 6.86 -3.66 5.75
C HIS A 66 6.82 -2.16 5.50
N GLU A 67 7.59 -1.41 6.28
CA GLU A 67 7.81 0.02 6.09
C GLU A 67 8.81 0.24 4.94
N MET A 68 8.45 1.08 3.97
CA MET A 68 9.29 1.39 2.82
C MET A 68 9.82 2.84 2.89
N ILE A 69 8.94 3.78 3.21
CA ILE A 69 9.25 5.20 3.38
C ILE A 69 8.56 5.66 4.66
N GLY A 70 9.32 6.18 5.63
CA GLY A 70 8.77 6.57 6.92
C GLY A 70 8.30 5.39 7.77
N SER A 71 7.39 5.65 8.70
CA SER A 71 6.82 4.64 9.60
C SER A 71 5.29 4.59 9.52
N ARG A 72 4.71 3.41 9.78
CA ARG A 72 3.27 3.19 9.94
C ARG A 72 2.74 3.62 11.31
N SER A 73 3.61 3.90 12.28
CA SER A 73 3.24 4.25 13.65
C SER A 73 2.26 5.43 13.68
N SER A 74 1.32 5.41 14.63
CA SER A 74 0.38 6.50 14.89
C SER A 74 1.00 7.72 15.59
N SER A 75 2.27 7.65 15.94
CA SER A 75 3.05 8.73 16.55
C SER A 75 4.39 8.94 15.83
N ALA A 76 4.47 8.53 14.56
CA ALA A 76 5.68 8.68 13.76
C ALA A 76 6.01 10.18 13.55
N PRO A 77 7.28 10.60 13.70
CA PRO A 77 7.68 11.94 13.30
C PRO A 77 7.50 12.13 11.78
N ASN A 78 7.50 13.39 11.33
CA ASN A 78 7.44 13.71 9.91
C ASN A 78 8.58 13.01 9.15
N PRO A 79 8.27 12.13 8.17
CA PRO A 79 9.30 11.35 7.48
C PRO A 79 10.17 12.27 6.61
N ALA A 80 11.47 12.31 6.88
CA ALA A 80 12.41 13.22 6.20
C ALA A 80 12.42 13.05 4.66
N ASP A 81 12.22 11.81 4.19
CA ASP A 81 12.12 11.47 2.77
C ASP A 81 10.71 10.98 2.39
N GLY A 82 9.67 11.49 3.07
CA GLY A 82 8.27 11.16 2.78
C GLY A 82 7.76 11.71 1.45
N ILE A 83 6.47 11.54 1.21
CA ILE A 83 5.76 11.97 0.00
C ILE A 83 4.66 12.96 0.39
N ALA A 84 4.67 14.17 -0.15
CA ALA A 84 3.64 15.16 0.15
C ALA A 84 2.28 14.80 -0.47
N LEU A 85 1.20 15.39 0.05
CA LEU A 85 -0.07 15.41 -0.70
C LEU A 85 0.14 16.14 -2.04
N ASN A 86 -0.50 15.66 -3.09
CA ASN A 86 -0.36 16.12 -4.48
C ASN A 86 1.01 15.88 -5.13
N GLU A 87 1.99 15.30 -4.43
CA GLU A 87 3.24 14.84 -5.03
C GLU A 87 2.96 13.58 -5.87
N LYS A 88 3.38 13.61 -7.15
CA LYS A 88 3.28 12.43 -8.01
C LYS A 88 4.38 11.45 -7.68
N PHE A 89 4.01 10.19 -7.54
CA PHE A 89 4.94 9.07 -7.48
C PHE A 89 4.35 7.89 -8.24
N SER A 90 5.18 6.88 -8.50
CA SER A 90 4.70 5.64 -9.10
C SER A 90 4.97 4.47 -8.17
N TYR A 91 4.12 3.45 -8.23
CA TYR A 91 4.38 2.17 -7.58
C TYR A 91 4.28 1.03 -8.58
N ARG A 92 5.01 -0.05 -8.29
CA ARG A 92 4.89 -1.34 -8.97
C ARG A 92 4.69 -2.43 -7.93
N ILE A 93 3.64 -3.21 -8.12
CA ILE A 93 3.40 -4.48 -7.41
C ILE A 93 3.60 -5.59 -8.45
N LYS A 94 4.65 -6.38 -8.28
CA LYS A 94 5.04 -7.46 -9.20
C LYS A 94 5.10 -8.77 -8.44
N VAL A 95 4.45 -9.81 -8.95
CA VAL A 95 4.57 -11.17 -8.44
C VAL A 95 5.11 -12.04 -9.56
N VAL A 96 6.15 -12.83 -9.28
CA VAL A 96 6.71 -13.86 -10.18
C VAL A 96 6.97 -15.11 -9.36
N GLY A 97 6.22 -16.18 -9.63
CA GLY A 97 6.15 -17.32 -8.70
C GLY A 97 5.74 -16.82 -7.31
N ASP A 98 6.50 -17.22 -6.29
CA ASP A 98 6.25 -16.84 -4.90
C ASP A 98 6.89 -15.48 -4.49
N LEU A 99 7.54 -14.78 -5.41
CA LEU A 99 8.23 -13.53 -5.09
C LEU A 99 7.34 -12.31 -5.34
N LEU A 100 6.88 -11.69 -4.26
CA LEU A 100 6.25 -10.37 -4.27
C LEU A 100 7.32 -9.27 -4.20
N THR A 101 7.38 -8.42 -5.20
CA THR A 101 8.26 -7.24 -5.24
C THR A 101 7.43 -5.96 -5.33
N VAL A 102 7.64 -5.06 -4.38
CA VAL A 102 7.07 -3.72 -4.34
C VAL A 102 8.16 -2.70 -4.63
N ILE A 103 7.90 -1.78 -5.55
CA ILE A 103 8.83 -0.71 -5.91
C ILE A 103 8.11 0.62 -5.89
N ILE A 104 8.72 1.62 -5.25
CA ILE A 104 8.28 3.02 -5.29
C ILE A 104 9.28 3.84 -6.10
N PHE A 105 8.76 4.59 -7.08
CA PHE A 105 9.52 5.46 -7.97
C PHE A 105 9.12 6.91 -7.71
N ARG A 106 10.11 7.79 -7.61
CA ARG A 106 9.91 9.24 -7.43
C ARG A 106 10.90 9.98 -8.31
N GLU A 107 10.46 11.08 -8.90
CA GLU A 107 11.29 11.88 -9.79
C GLU A 107 12.57 12.35 -9.08
N GLY A 108 13.72 12.16 -9.71
CA GLY A 108 15.03 12.55 -9.16
C GLY A 108 15.50 11.76 -7.92
N LYS A 109 14.78 10.72 -7.48
CA LYS A 109 15.15 9.90 -6.30
C LYS A 109 15.41 8.45 -6.69
N ALA A 110 16.24 7.77 -5.89
CA ALA A 110 16.47 6.34 -6.05
C ALA A 110 15.19 5.53 -5.77
N ASN A 111 15.06 4.39 -6.45
CA ASN A 111 13.94 3.48 -6.24
C ASN A 111 13.99 2.87 -4.83
N VAL A 112 12.85 2.86 -4.14
CA VAL A 112 12.70 2.11 -2.89
C VAL A 112 12.10 0.75 -3.22
N VAL A 113 12.81 -0.33 -2.89
CA VAL A 113 12.44 -1.70 -3.27
C VAL A 113 12.28 -2.56 -2.03
N LYS A 114 11.21 -3.36 -1.98
CA LYS A 114 11.03 -4.41 -0.99
C LYS A 114 10.56 -5.70 -1.68
N THR A 115 11.23 -6.79 -1.38
CA THR A 115 10.85 -8.13 -1.83
C THR A 115 10.44 -8.99 -0.64
N VAL A 116 9.36 -9.75 -0.79
CA VAL A 116 8.84 -10.72 0.16
C VAL A 116 8.74 -12.08 -0.53
N ASN A 117 9.24 -13.11 0.13
CA ASN A 117 9.09 -14.49 -0.32
C ASN A 117 7.82 -15.08 0.29
N MET A 118 6.83 -15.38 -0.55
CA MET A 118 5.51 -15.89 -0.17
C MET A 118 5.41 -17.41 -0.26
N VAL A 119 6.53 -18.13 -0.38
CA VAL A 119 6.55 -19.60 -0.62
C VAL A 119 5.76 -20.39 0.43
N ASN A 120 5.75 -19.89 1.68
CA ASN A 120 5.05 -20.50 2.80
C ASN A 120 3.73 -19.79 3.14
N SER A 121 3.23 -18.92 2.26
CA SER A 121 2.05 -18.08 2.55
C SER A 121 0.73 -18.69 2.06
N GLY A 122 0.75 -19.93 1.54
CA GLY A 122 -0.44 -20.68 1.11
C GLY A 122 -1.04 -20.27 -0.26
N TYR A 123 -0.52 -19.22 -0.88
CA TYR A 123 -1.02 -18.70 -2.16
C TYR A 123 -0.65 -19.51 -3.41
N ASN A 124 0.30 -20.43 -3.28
CA ASN A 124 0.70 -21.37 -4.34
C ASN A 124 -0.06 -22.70 -4.27
N VAL A 125 -1.00 -22.84 -3.33
CA VAL A 125 -1.89 -24.01 -3.23
C VAL A 125 -3.00 -23.90 -4.29
N GLY A 126 -3.35 -25.03 -4.90
CA GLY A 126 -4.43 -25.08 -5.90
C GLY A 126 -5.77 -24.58 -5.34
N GLY A 127 -6.52 -23.85 -6.18
CA GLY A 127 -7.81 -23.26 -5.80
C GLY A 127 -7.73 -21.80 -5.35
N GLN A 128 -6.52 -21.25 -5.18
CA GLN A 128 -6.30 -19.82 -4.99
C GLN A 128 -6.40 -19.08 -6.33
N TYR A 129 -7.21 -18.03 -6.37
CA TYR A 129 -7.28 -17.09 -7.49
C TYR A 129 -6.93 -15.68 -7.01
N MET A 130 -6.37 -14.87 -7.90
CA MET A 130 -5.85 -13.55 -7.55
C MET A 130 -6.34 -12.49 -8.51
N TYR A 131 -6.55 -11.28 -7.98
CA TYR A 131 -6.84 -10.10 -8.79
C TYR A 131 -6.25 -8.84 -8.15
N PHE A 132 -5.87 -7.88 -9.00
CA PHE A 132 -5.40 -6.57 -8.55
C PHE A 132 -6.59 -5.67 -8.20
N LYS A 133 -6.41 -4.83 -7.17
CA LYS A 133 -7.31 -3.68 -6.88
C LYS A 133 -6.47 -2.40 -6.84
N ALA A 134 -7.01 -1.30 -7.36
CA ALA A 134 -6.39 0.02 -7.28
C ALA A 134 -7.47 1.09 -7.14
N GLY A 135 -7.15 2.19 -6.45
CA GLY A 135 -8.10 3.24 -6.11
C GLY A 135 -7.76 3.83 -4.74
N VAL A 136 -8.78 4.30 -4.02
CA VAL A 136 -8.67 4.68 -2.61
C VAL A 136 -9.56 3.78 -1.78
N TYR A 137 -8.98 3.04 -0.85
CA TYR A 137 -9.74 2.29 0.15
C TYR A 137 -9.46 2.91 1.52
N ASN A 138 -10.43 3.67 2.04
CA ASN A 138 -10.33 4.42 3.29
C ASN A 138 -10.18 3.47 4.48
N GLN A 139 -9.14 3.65 5.29
CA GLN A 139 -8.83 2.78 6.43
C GLN A 139 -9.17 3.46 7.76
N ASN A 140 -10.07 4.43 7.71
CA ASN A 140 -10.58 5.16 8.84
C ASN A 140 -12.10 5.10 8.85
N ASN A 141 -12.64 4.43 9.87
CA ASN A 141 -14.07 4.32 10.15
C ASN A 141 -14.43 4.95 11.51
N SER A 142 -13.53 5.78 12.06
CA SER A 142 -13.68 6.45 13.35
C SER A 142 -13.65 7.98 13.25
N GLY A 143 -13.50 8.52 12.05
CA GLY A 143 -13.51 9.95 11.77
C GLY A 143 -14.91 10.53 11.61
N GLU A 144 -14.95 11.83 11.35
CA GLU A 144 -16.17 12.56 11.02
C GLU A 144 -16.79 12.06 9.71
N GLY A 145 -18.12 12.17 9.60
CA GLY A 145 -18.87 11.54 8.50
C GLY A 145 -18.61 12.12 7.11
N ASP A 146 -18.09 13.34 7.02
CA ASP A 146 -17.72 14.04 5.78
C ASP A 146 -16.21 14.06 5.52
N ASP A 147 -15.39 13.50 6.42
CA ASP A 147 -13.94 13.35 6.20
C ASP A 147 -13.66 12.21 5.21
N TYR A 148 -12.62 12.36 4.39
CA TYR A 148 -12.46 11.55 3.19
C TYR A 148 -11.01 11.25 2.81
N VAL A 149 -10.86 10.45 1.77
CA VAL A 149 -9.57 10.18 1.11
C VAL A 149 -9.73 10.43 -0.38
N GLN A 150 -8.70 10.96 -1.02
CA GLN A 150 -8.71 11.24 -2.45
C GLN A 150 -7.33 10.98 -3.06
N ALA A 151 -7.31 10.37 -4.24
CA ALA A 151 -6.11 10.24 -5.04
C ALA A 151 -6.43 10.39 -6.53
N THR A 152 -5.48 10.92 -7.28
CA THR A 152 -5.54 11.05 -8.74
C THR A 152 -4.57 10.06 -9.36
N PHE A 153 -5.10 9.10 -10.12
CA PHE A 153 -4.29 8.16 -10.90
C PHE A 153 -4.07 8.73 -12.29
N TYR A 154 -2.81 8.93 -12.67
CA TYR A 154 -2.38 9.44 -13.98
C TYR A 154 -2.05 8.31 -14.96
N ALA A 155 -1.71 7.13 -14.44
CA ALA A 155 -1.52 5.91 -15.21
C ALA A 155 -1.87 4.71 -14.31
N LEU A 156 -2.47 3.68 -14.90
CA LEU A 156 -2.79 2.43 -14.22
C LEU A 156 -2.74 1.28 -15.22
N ASP A 157 -1.70 0.46 -15.12
CA ASP A 157 -1.43 -0.63 -16.05
C ASP A 157 -1.31 -1.96 -15.31
N LYS A 158 -1.97 -2.99 -15.84
CA LYS A 158 -1.83 -4.36 -15.38
C LYS A 158 -1.38 -5.25 -16.53
N SER A 159 -0.46 -6.16 -16.24
CA SER A 159 -0.03 -7.20 -17.16
C SER A 159 0.05 -8.54 -16.43
N HIS A 160 -0.17 -9.60 -17.18
CA HIS A 160 0.04 -10.98 -16.75
C HIS A 160 0.88 -11.64 -17.84
N THR A 161 1.86 -12.43 -17.45
CA THR A 161 2.65 -13.25 -18.36
C THR A 161 2.40 -14.71 -18.02
N VAL A 162 2.34 -15.54 -19.05
CA VAL A 162 2.60 -16.97 -18.88
C VAL A 162 4.11 -17.12 -18.75
N ASN A 163 4.57 -17.84 -17.72
CA ASN A 163 5.95 -18.33 -17.67
C ASN A 163 6.07 -19.56 -18.54
#